data_AF-A0A1I0MD11-F1
#
_entry.id   AF-A0A1I0MD11-F1
#
_cell.length_a   1.000
_cell.length_b   1.000
_cell.length_c   1.000
_cell.angle_alpha   90.00
_cell.angle_beta   90.00
_cell.angle_gamma   90.00
#
_symmetry.space_group_name_H-M   'P 1'
#
loop_
_entity.id
_entity.type
_entity.pdbx_description
1 polymer ?
#
loop_
_entity_poly.entity_id
_entity_poly.type
_entity_poly.pdbx_seq_one_letter_code
_entity_poly.pdbx_strand_id
1 'polypeptide(L)'
;MISPSRKKVTLVIALVVSLMLWNAFTQEGVNDLETEFREVAFYRNENNTGPVKRVYVVTVSDTTWSELEAFGNFQPHNKLGTTEVFFFLKGSQTPTKLNSTAPYFPAEFNIAVVGKYEKNASGLTSFRKYPMD
;
A
#
# COMPACT_ATOMS: atom_id res chain seq x y z
N MET A 1 0.82 -16.82 -47.63
CA MET A 1 1.22 -18.08 -46.93
C MET A 1 2.35 -17.74 -45.97
N ILE A 2 2.11 -17.78 -44.64
CA ILE A 2 3.11 -17.37 -43.63
C ILE A 2 4.14 -18.50 -43.47
N SER A 3 5.43 -18.17 -43.58
CA SER A 3 6.55 -19.12 -43.42
C SER A 3 6.45 -19.88 -42.09
N PRO A 4 6.76 -21.19 -42.03
CA PRO A 4 6.65 -22.02 -40.83
C PRO A 4 7.46 -21.49 -39.63
N SER A 5 8.55 -20.74 -39.88
CA SER A 5 9.31 -20.03 -38.83
C SER A 5 8.48 -18.91 -38.19
N ARG A 6 7.79 -18.10 -38.99
CA ARG A 6 6.94 -16.99 -38.51
C ARG A 6 5.75 -17.50 -37.70
N LYS A 7 5.18 -18.65 -38.07
CA LYS A 7 4.09 -19.30 -37.31
C LYS A 7 4.53 -19.68 -35.89
N LYS A 8 5.76 -20.21 -35.73
CA LYS A 8 6.32 -20.54 -34.41
C LYS A 8 6.53 -19.27 -33.57
N VAL A 9 7.05 -18.21 -34.17
CA VAL A 9 7.24 -16.92 -33.47
C VAL A 9 5.90 -16.33 -33.01
N THR A 10 4.89 -16.31 -33.88
CA THR A 10 3.54 -15.85 -33.51
C THR A 10 2.95 -16.66 -32.36
N LEU A 11 3.14 -17.99 -32.36
CA LEU A 11 2.63 -18.86 -31.30
C LEU A 11 3.33 -18.62 -29.95
N VAL A 12 4.64 -18.39 -29.96
CA VAL A 12 5.40 -18.03 -28.75
C VAL A 12 4.95 -16.68 -28.20
N ILE A 13 4.77 -15.68 -29.05
CA ILE A 13 4.27 -14.37 -28.63
C ILE A 13 2.87 -14.49 -28.03
N ALA A 14 1.96 -15.23 -28.68
CA ALA A 14 0.62 -15.46 -28.17
C ALA A 14 0.65 -16.13 -26.78
N LEU A 15 1.50 -17.15 -26.60
CA LEU A 15 1.66 -17.82 -25.31
C LEU A 15 2.17 -16.87 -24.21
N VAL A 16 3.20 -16.06 -24.50
CA VAL A 16 3.75 -15.09 -23.54
C VAL A 16 2.69 -14.06 -23.15
N VAL A 17 1.96 -13.51 -24.12
CA VAL A 17 0.89 -12.54 -23.85
C VAL A 17 -0.22 -13.18 -23.01
N SER A 18 -0.65 -14.41 -23.32
CA SER A 18 -1.64 -15.13 -22.52
C SER A 18 -1.18 -15.35 -21.08
N LEU A 19 0.09 -15.70 -20.85
CA LEU A 19 0.65 -15.84 -19.50
C LEU A 19 0.71 -14.49 -18.76
N MET A 20 1.06 -13.41 -19.44
CA MET A 20 1.07 -12.07 -18.84
C MET A 20 -0.34 -11.62 -18.43
N LEU A 21 -1.33 -11.86 -19.29
CA LEU A 21 -2.73 -11.55 -18.99
C LEU A 21 -3.24 -12.42 -17.82
N TRP A 22 -2.96 -13.72 -17.83
CA TRP A 22 -3.32 -14.60 -16.72
C TRP A 22 -2.76 -14.09 -15.39
N ASN A 23 -1.46 -13.78 -15.35
CA ASN A 23 -0.82 -13.24 -14.14
C ASN A 23 -1.42 -11.90 -13.71
N ALA A 24 -1.75 -11.01 -14.64
CA ALA A 24 -2.37 -9.73 -14.31
C ALA A 24 -3.78 -9.88 -13.73
N PHE A 25 -4.55 -10.89 -14.17
CA PHE A 25 -5.90 -11.15 -13.66
C PHE A 25 -5.92 -11.98 -12.36
N THR A 26 -4.87 -12.77 -12.08
CA THR A 26 -4.77 -13.57 -10.85
C THR A 26 -3.93 -12.91 -9.76
N GLN A 27 -3.37 -11.73 -10.01
CA GLN A 27 -2.62 -11.01 -8.99
C GLN A 27 -3.58 -10.45 -7.95
N GLU A 28 -3.49 -10.97 -6.73
CA GLU A 28 -4.22 -10.43 -5.58
C GLU A 28 -3.90 -8.95 -5.37
N GLY A 29 -4.94 -8.14 -5.21
CA GLY A 29 -4.86 -6.72 -4.98
C GLY A 29 -5.66 -6.29 -3.74
N VAL A 30 -5.68 -4.99 -3.47
CA VAL A 30 -6.41 -4.41 -2.34
C VAL A 30 -7.92 -4.72 -2.39
N ASN A 31 -8.47 -4.94 -3.58
CA ASN A 31 -9.90 -5.26 -3.78
C ASN A 31 -10.27 -6.70 -3.38
N ASP A 32 -9.29 -7.56 -3.16
CA ASP A 32 -9.51 -8.95 -2.73
C ASP A 32 -9.52 -9.08 -1.19
N LEU A 33 -9.32 -7.97 -0.47
CA LEU A 33 -9.39 -7.91 1.00
C LEU A 33 -10.84 -7.73 1.45
N GLU A 34 -11.24 -8.46 2.50
CA GLU A 34 -12.61 -8.38 3.04
C GLU A 34 -12.84 -7.08 3.84
N THR A 35 -11.79 -6.58 4.50
CA THR A 35 -11.81 -5.30 5.21
C THR A 35 -11.99 -4.14 4.24
N GLU A 36 -12.96 -3.26 4.52
CA GLU A 36 -13.12 -2.01 3.79
C GLU A 36 -12.02 -1.02 4.21
N PHE A 37 -11.20 -0.57 3.27
CA PHE A 37 -10.19 0.48 3.50
C PHE A 37 -10.64 1.80 2.88
N ARG A 38 -10.55 2.89 3.65
CA ARG A 38 -10.77 4.25 3.15
C ARG A 38 -9.64 5.17 3.57
N GLU A 39 -8.93 5.71 2.60
CA GLU A 39 -7.95 6.78 2.82
C GLU A 39 -8.66 8.07 3.25
N VAL A 40 -8.24 8.63 4.37
CA VAL A 40 -8.78 9.87 4.94
C VAL A 40 -7.82 11.04 4.74
N ALA A 41 -6.52 10.78 4.88
CA ALA A 41 -5.48 11.76 4.65
C ALA A 41 -4.24 11.09 4.08
N PHE A 42 -3.54 11.83 3.23
CA PHE A 42 -2.31 11.39 2.59
C PHE A 42 -1.32 12.54 2.52
N TYR A 43 -0.08 12.22 2.84
CA TYR A 43 1.06 13.11 2.66
C TYR A 43 2.11 12.42 1.80
N ARG A 44 2.68 13.21 0.88
CA ARG A 44 3.90 12.88 0.16
C ARG A 44 4.76 14.14 0.08
N ASN A 45 6.06 13.98 0.32
CA ASN A 45 6.99 15.10 0.14
C ASN A 45 7.08 15.55 -1.33
N GLU A 46 7.49 16.80 -1.52
CA GLU A 46 7.66 17.39 -2.85
C GLU A 46 8.80 16.70 -3.62
N ASN A 47 8.72 16.76 -4.95
CA ASN A 47 9.74 16.17 -5.81
C ASN A 47 11.11 16.84 -5.55
N ASN A 48 12.19 16.04 -5.61
CA ASN A 48 13.57 16.48 -5.41
C ASN A 48 13.94 16.98 -3.98
N THR A 49 13.09 16.74 -2.98
CA THR A 49 13.37 17.10 -1.56
C THR A 49 14.01 15.97 -0.74
N GLY A 50 14.58 14.97 -1.43
CA GLY A 50 15.14 13.76 -0.82
C GLY A 50 14.34 12.51 -1.14
N PRO A 51 14.57 11.39 -0.43
CA PRO A 51 13.85 10.15 -0.65
C PRO A 51 12.34 10.33 -0.45
N VAL A 52 11.53 9.61 -1.24
CA VAL A 52 10.08 9.77 -1.22
C VAL A 52 9.52 9.27 0.11
N LYS A 53 8.85 10.14 0.86
CA LYS A 53 8.13 9.81 2.09
C LYS A 53 6.64 9.79 1.80
N ARG A 54 5.96 8.75 2.23
CA ARG A 54 4.49 8.62 2.16
C ARG A 54 3.94 8.33 3.52
N VAL A 55 2.91 9.06 3.91
CA VAL A 55 2.16 8.82 5.14
C VAL A 55 0.68 8.78 4.80
N TYR A 56 0.04 7.68 5.18
CA TYR A 56 -1.37 7.42 4.96
C TYR A 56 -2.11 7.35 6.30
N VAL A 57 -3.31 7.92 6.32
CA VAL A 57 -4.30 7.71 7.38
C VAL A 57 -5.47 6.99 6.74
N VAL A 58 -5.77 5.80 7.24
CA VAL A 58 -6.77 4.91 6.65
C VAL A 58 -7.75 4.47 7.71
N THR A 59 -9.04 4.60 7.43
CA THR A 59 -10.09 3.96 8.23
C THR A 59 -10.38 2.56 7.72
N VAL A 60 -10.57 1.63 8.64
CA VAL A 60 -10.86 0.21 8.37
C VAL A 60 -12.19 -0.22 9.01
N SER A 61 -12.94 -1.10 8.35
CA SER A 61 -14.18 -1.67 8.91
C SER A 61 -13.91 -2.66 10.04
N ASP A 62 -12.78 -3.36 10.00
CA ASP A 62 -12.38 -4.35 11.00
C ASP A 62 -10.84 -4.37 11.16
N THR A 63 -10.35 -5.10 12.16
CA THR A 63 -8.94 -5.28 12.53
C THR A 63 -8.43 -6.66 12.16
N THR A 64 -8.79 -7.18 10.99
CA THR A 64 -8.19 -8.38 10.43
C THR A 64 -6.71 -8.10 10.12
N TRP A 65 -5.84 -8.39 11.09
CA TRP A 65 -4.46 -7.91 11.09
C TRP A 65 -3.66 -8.28 9.85
N SER A 66 -3.88 -9.48 9.31
CA SER A 66 -3.25 -9.93 8.07
C SER A 66 -3.64 -9.06 6.87
N GLU A 67 -4.89 -8.59 6.82
CA GLU A 67 -5.36 -7.72 5.74
C GLU A 67 -4.84 -6.28 5.89
N LEU A 68 -4.72 -5.77 7.12
CA LEU A 68 -4.09 -4.48 7.36
C LEU A 68 -2.61 -4.48 6.93
N GLU A 69 -1.89 -5.56 7.23
CA GLU A 69 -0.52 -5.74 6.75
C GLU A 69 -0.46 -5.90 5.22
N ALA A 70 -1.36 -6.69 4.63
CA ALA A 70 -1.46 -6.86 3.18
C ALA A 70 -1.76 -5.52 2.48
N PHE A 71 -2.71 -4.73 2.99
CA PHE A 71 -2.99 -3.39 2.51
C PHE A 71 -1.74 -2.50 2.51
N GLY A 72 -0.97 -2.54 3.60
CA GLY A 72 0.32 -1.85 3.70
C GLY A 72 1.32 -2.32 2.63
N ASN A 73 1.39 -3.63 2.39
CA ASN A 73 2.27 -4.23 1.39
C ASN A 73 1.93 -3.78 -0.03
N PHE A 74 0.64 -3.58 -0.34
CA PHE A 74 0.16 -3.04 -1.61
C PHE A 74 0.47 -1.55 -1.80
N GLN A 75 0.87 -0.82 -0.75
CA GLN A 75 1.14 0.61 -0.90
C GLN A 75 2.37 0.91 -1.76
N PRO A 76 2.33 1.98 -2.57
CA PRO A 76 3.47 2.40 -3.38
C PRO A 76 4.73 2.60 -2.55
N HIS A 77 5.85 2.14 -3.09
CA HIS A 77 7.15 2.29 -2.46
C HIS A 77 8.23 2.56 -3.51
N ASN A 78 9.18 3.43 -3.17
CA ASN A 78 10.35 3.72 -4.00
C ASN A 78 11.59 3.30 -3.24
N LYS A 79 12.63 2.89 -3.96
CA LYS A 79 13.95 2.63 -3.37
C LYS A 79 14.39 3.84 -2.53
N LEU A 80 14.88 3.59 -1.32
CA LEU A 80 15.26 4.60 -0.31
C LEU A 80 14.09 5.40 0.28
N GLY A 81 12.88 5.29 -0.26
CA GLY A 81 11.70 5.96 0.26
C GLY A 81 11.12 5.27 1.50
N THR A 82 10.14 5.89 2.13
CA THR A 82 9.39 5.29 3.23
C THR A 82 7.89 5.36 2.97
N THR A 83 7.18 4.36 3.47
CA THR A 83 5.72 4.31 3.43
C THR A 83 5.22 3.93 4.81
N GLU A 84 4.44 4.81 5.43
CA GLU A 84 3.79 4.59 6.72
C GLU A 84 2.27 4.64 6.55
N VAL A 85 1.56 3.70 7.15
CA VAL A 85 0.09 3.67 7.17
C VAL A 85 -0.36 3.60 8.62
N PHE A 86 -1.18 4.55 9.04
CA PHE A 86 -1.85 4.55 10.33
C PHE A 86 -3.31 4.14 10.13
N PHE A 87 -3.70 3.04 10.77
CA PHE A 87 -5.04 2.50 10.68
C PHE A 87 -5.89 2.96 11.86
N PHE A 88 -7.12 3.37 11.56
CA PHE A 88 -8.14 3.79 12.50
C PHE A 88 -9.41 2.99 12.25
N LEU A 89 -10.20 2.69 13.29
CA LEU A 89 -11.50 2.07 13.05
C LEU A 89 -12.48 3.05 12.39
N LYS A 90 -13.31 2.57 11.48
CA LYS A 90 -14.40 3.33 10.88
C LYS A 90 -15.29 3.94 11.97
N GLY A 91 -15.56 5.24 11.87
CA GLY A 91 -16.31 6.00 12.87
C GLY A 91 -15.47 6.64 13.98
N SER A 92 -14.18 6.32 14.06
CA SER A 92 -13.25 6.98 14.99
C SER A 92 -12.92 8.40 14.54
N GLN A 93 -12.49 9.24 15.50
CA GLN A 93 -11.90 10.53 15.17
C GLN A 93 -10.57 10.31 14.43
N THR A 94 -10.38 10.99 13.29
CA THR A 94 -9.20 10.81 12.44
C THR A 94 -8.61 12.16 12.03
N PRO A 95 -7.27 12.25 11.87
CA PRO A 95 -6.64 13.45 11.35
C PRO A 95 -6.90 13.58 9.85
N THR A 96 -7.36 14.76 9.42
CA THR A 96 -7.58 15.09 8.00
C THR A 96 -6.43 15.87 7.36
N LYS A 97 -5.45 16.27 8.18
CA LYS A 97 -4.24 16.97 7.75
C LYS A 97 -3.02 16.31 8.36
N LEU A 98 -1.94 16.27 7.57
CA LEU A 98 -0.67 15.66 7.94
C LEU A 98 0.48 16.66 7.83
N ASN A 99 1.42 16.55 8.76
CA ASN A 99 2.68 17.29 8.77
C ASN A 99 3.73 16.58 7.91
N SER A 100 4.74 17.33 7.47
CA SER A 100 5.86 16.80 6.68
C SER A 100 6.87 15.98 7.50
N THR A 101 6.82 16.10 8.82
CA THR A 101 7.70 15.42 9.79
C THR A 101 6.89 14.83 10.93
N ALA A 102 7.41 13.78 11.56
CA ALA A 102 6.83 13.24 12.78
C ALA A 102 6.88 14.28 13.93
N PRO A 103 5.85 14.35 14.80
CA PRO A 103 4.59 13.62 14.70
C PRO A 103 3.72 14.13 13.54
N TYR A 104 3.26 13.21 12.69
CA TYR A 104 2.57 13.55 11.44
C TYR A 104 1.17 14.14 11.66
N PHE A 105 0.60 13.95 12.84
CA PHE A 105 -0.69 14.50 13.26
C PHE A 105 -0.68 14.76 14.77
N PRO A 106 -1.63 15.55 15.31
CA PRO A 106 -1.72 15.84 16.74
C PRO A 106 -1.84 14.57 17.60
N ALA A 107 -1.20 14.58 18.78
CA ALA A 107 -1.14 13.41 19.67
C ALA A 107 -2.52 12.95 20.19
N GLU A 108 -3.55 13.81 20.15
CA GLU A 108 -4.93 13.45 20.50
C GLU A 108 -5.50 12.29 19.66
N PHE A 109 -4.97 12.08 18.45
CA PHE A 109 -5.39 10.97 17.58
C PHE A 109 -4.67 9.65 17.90
N ASN A 110 -3.60 9.66 18.70
CA ASN A 110 -2.78 8.48 18.96
C ASN A 110 -3.58 7.33 19.57
N ILE A 111 -4.50 7.64 20.50
CA ILE A 111 -5.36 6.66 21.17
C ILE A 111 -6.30 5.91 20.21
N ALA A 112 -6.58 6.48 19.04
CA ALA A 112 -7.46 5.89 18.04
C ALA A 112 -6.70 5.08 16.98
N VAL A 113 -5.36 5.05 17.03
CA VAL A 113 -4.54 4.26 16.10
C VAL A 113 -4.58 2.79 16.51
N VAL A 114 -5.29 1.97 15.75
CA VAL A 114 -5.41 0.52 16.02
C VAL A 114 -4.26 -0.28 15.42
N GLY A 115 -3.60 0.26 14.40
CA GLY A 115 -2.45 -0.38 13.77
C GLY A 115 -1.55 0.60 13.04
N LYS A 116 -0.27 0.24 12.91
CA LYS A 116 0.69 0.95 12.07
C LYS A 116 1.46 -0.03 11.20
N TYR A 117 1.43 0.21 9.91
CA TYR A 117 2.33 -0.41 8.95
C TYR A 117 3.47 0.55 8.60
N GLU A 118 4.66 0.00 8.40
CA GLU A 118 5.83 0.75 7.95
C GLU A 118 6.65 -0.09 6.96
N LYS A 119 6.97 0.48 5.80
CA LYS A 119 7.97 -0.02 4.86
C LYS A 119 9.10 0.99 4.78
N ASN A 120 10.28 0.61 5.26
CA ASN A 120 11.42 1.52 5.41
C ASN A 120 12.25 1.65 4.11
N ALA A 121 13.28 2.49 4.14
CA ALA A 121 14.16 2.79 2.99
C ALA A 121 14.85 1.56 2.36
N SER A 122 15.03 0.50 3.14
CA SER A 122 15.60 -0.78 2.69
C SER A 122 14.56 -1.73 2.12
N GLY A 123 13.28 -1.37 2.16
CA GLY A 123 12.14 -2.20 1.77
C GLY A 123 11.68 -3.19 2.84
N LEU A 124 12.26 -3.14 4.04
CA LEU A 124 11.80 -3.99 5.15
C LEU A 124 10.46 -3.47 5.66
N THR A 125 9.55 -4.40 5.90
CA THR A 125 8.20 -4.13 6.38
C THR A 125 8.09 -4.43 7.87
N SER A 126 7.23 -3.69 8.56
CA SER A 126 6.83 -3.98 9.93
C SER A 126 5.37 -3.60 10.13
N PHE A 127 4.66 -4.39 10.92
CA PHE A 127 3.29 -4.11 11.34
C PHE A 127 3.20 -4.16 12.87
N ARG A 128 2.65 -3.11 13.47
CA ARG A 128 2.45 -3.00 14.93
C ARG A 128 0.97 -2.80 15.22
N LYS A 129 0.44 -3.60 16.13
CA LYS A 129 -0.92 -3.48 16.68
C LYS A 129 -0.86 -2.52 17.86
N TYR A 130 -1.84 -1.62 17.96
CA TYR A 130 -1.91 -0.61 19.02
C TYR A 130 -0.56 0.09 19.29
N PRO A 131 0.03 0.73 18.26
CA PRO A 131 1.43 1.15 18.28
C PRO A 131 1.72 2.40 19.11
N MET A 132 0.68 3.01 19.69
CA MET A 132 0.76 4.26 20.44
C MET A 132 0.51 4.09 21.95
N ASP A 133 0.29 2.86 22.39
CA ASP A 133 0.12 2.48 23.81
C ASP A 133 1.45 2.33 24.54
#